data_AF-X1SKQ7-F1
#
_entry.id   AF-X1SKQ7-F1
#
_cell.length_a   1.000
_cell.length_b   1.000
_cell.length_c   1.000
_cell.angle_alpha   90.00
_cell.angle_beta   90.00
_cell.angle_gamma   90.00
#
_symmetry.space_group_name_H-M   'P 1'
#
loop_
_entity.id
_entity.type
_entity.pdbx_description
1 polymer ?
#
loop_
_entity_poly.entity_id
_entity_poly.type
_entity_poly.pdbx_seq_one_letter_code
_entity_poly.pdbx_strand_id
1 'polypeptide(L)'
;EIVTLIQGCTSYPFDAHFPDDGPDTIRGLGKQLASLKVQMSIAKWAVEGAVDYFKMGSLNPPKIITTLVQSYEEEMDHVVKFIRDMAIKDSTGWTPWARVVEDYNLFVEEEEVPLDQRMKPRTLGVRLGKLGYPAVVGAHNVAGRQGFRLNSIIPLDLDNPPTEVVPIAKQEGAEGLDARGLPKPLEGVLYPLSDEQEGEA
;
A
#
# COMPACT_ATOMS: atom_id res chain seq x y z
N GLU A 1 10.10 14.06 36.75
CA GLU A 1 10.21 14.60 35.39
C GLU A 1 9.73 13.56 34.38
N ILE A 2 8.44 13.57 34.03
CA ILE A 2 7.88 12.78 32.91
C ILE A 2 6.75 13.64 32.31
N VAL A 3 7.10 14.79 31.72
CA VAL A 3 6.15 15.65 31.00
C VAL A 3 6.87 16.26 29.80
N THR A 4 7.22 15.45 28.80
CA THR A 4 7.58 15.95 27.46
C THR A 4 7.58 14.78 26.49
N LEU A 5 6.43 14.42 25.88
CA LEU A 5 6.36 13.64 24.65
C LEU A 5 4.92 13.43 24.13
N ILE A 6 4.08 14.48 24.12
CA ILE A 6 2.85 14.48 23.32
C ILE A 6 2.64 15.91 22.80
N GLN A 7 3.45 16.31 21.80
CA GLN A 7 3.34 17.62 21.15
C GLN A 7 3.23 17.50 19.62
N GLY A 8 2.71 16.39 19.13
CA GLY A 8 2.43 16.19 17.70
C GLY A 8 1.08 15.52 17.54
N CYS A 9 0.16 16.17 16.82
CA CYS A 9 -1.15 15.67 16.42
C CYS A 9 -2.22 15.52 17.52
N THR A 10 -2.68 16.66 18.05
CA THR A 10 -4.06 16.78 18.51
C THR A 10 -4.70 18.02 17.89
N SER A 11 -4.99 17.98 16.60
CA SER A 11 -5.97 18.89 16.02
C SER A 11 -7.35 18.40 16.49
N TYR A 12 -7.75 18.82 17.67
CA TYR A 12 -9.13 18.69 18.11
C TYR A 12 -9.96 19.67 17.27
N PRO A 13 -10.94 19.23 16.46
CA PRO A 13 -11.66 20.10 15.51
C PRO A 13 -12.75 20.93 16.20
N PHE A 14 -12.53 21.29 17.46
CA PHE A 14 -13.47 22.06 18.25
C PHE A 14 -12.75 23.27 18.82
N ASP A 15 -13.11 24.45 18.32
CA ASP A 15 -12.82 25.69 18.99
C ASP A 15 -13.66 25.74 20.26
N ALA A 16 -13.01 25.63 21.40
CA ALA A 16 -13.67 25.84 22.68
C ALA A 16 -13.97 27.33 22.82
N HIS A 17 -15.22 27.72 22.56
CA HIS A 17 -15.70 29.08 22.81
C HIS A 17 -15.88 29.28 24.30
N PHE A 18 -14.89 29.90 24.92
CA PHE A 18 -15.03 30.51 26.24
C PHE A 18 -15.63 31.91 26.06
N PRO A 19 -16.35 32.44 27.07
CA PRO A 19 -16.71 33.86 27.11
C PRO A 19 -15.47 34.73 26.88
N ASP A 20 -15.63 35.92 26.28
CA ASP A 20 -14.53 36.80 25.86
C ASP A 20 -13.52 37.13 26.97
N ASP A 21 -13.90 36.96 28.22
CA ASP A 21 -13.04 37.21 29.37
C ASP A 21 -12.09 36.02 29.69
N GLY A 22 -12.11 34.95 28.91
CA GLY A 22 -11.19 33.81 29.02
C GLY A 22 -11.59 32.76 30.08
N PRO A 23 -10.91 31.59 30.12
CA PRO A 23 -11.28 30.46 30.99
C PRO A 23 -11.17 30.78 32.49
N ASP A 24 -10.38 31.80 32.85
CA ASP A 24 -10.11 32.20 34.25
C ASP A 24 -11.21 33.09 34.85
N THR A 25 -12.17 33.57 34.06
CA THR A 25 -13.27 34.39 34.58
C THR A 25 -14.42 33.62 35.17
N ILE A 26 -14.47 32.30 34.98
CA ILE A 26 -15.42 31.45 35.71
C ILE A 26 -14.92 31.33 37.15
N ARG A 27 -15.34 32.29 37.98
CA ARG A 27 -14.89 32.43 39.37
C ARG A 27 -15.06 31.13 40.15
N GLY A 28 -13.94 30.54 40.57
CA GLY A 28 -13.93 29.33 41.38
C GLY A 28 -14.04 28.01 40.60
N LEU A 29 -14.01 28.04 39.25
CA LEU A 29 -14.03 26.84 38.42
C LEU A 29 -12.91 25.86 38.80
N GLY A 30 -11.67 26.34 38.95
CA GLY A 30 -10.55 25.50 39.37
C GLY A 30 -10.79 24.79 40.71
N LYS A 31 -11.40 25.49 41.68
CA LYS A 31 -11.75 24.90 42.99
C LYS A 31 -12.91 23.90 42.88
N GLN A 32 -13.88 24.15 41.99
CA GLN A 32 -14.97 23.23 41.72
C GLN A 32 -14.48 21.96 41.01
N LEU A 33 -13.62 22.09 39.99
CA LEU A 33 -12.98 20.97 39.29
C LEU A 33 -12.07 20.16 40.21
N ALA A 34 -11.39 20.81 41.16
CA ALA A 34 -10.59 20.14 42.20
C ALA A 34 -11.43 19.44 43.28
N SER A 35 -12.75 19.65 43.31
CA SER A 35 -13.60 18.99 44.30
C SER A 35 -13.77 17.50 43.97
N LEU A 36 -13.68 16.66 45.00
CA LEU A 36 -13.80 15.21 44.87
C LEU A 36 -15.10 14.79 44.15
N LYS A 37 -16.20 15.49 44.41
CA LYS A 37 -17.50 15.23 43.79
C LYS A 37 -17.46 15.42 42.27
N VAL A 38 -16.84 16.49 41.79
CA VAL A 38 -16.73 16.76 40.34
C VAL A 38 -15.75 15.79 39.69
N GLN A 39 -14.61 15.52 40.32
CA GLN A 39 -13.65 14.52 39.82
C GLN A 39 -14.27 13.13 39.68
N MET A 40 -15.04 12.68 40.69
CA MET A 40 -15.76 11.41 40.62
C MET A 40 -16.82 11.39 39.52
N SER A 41 -17.49 12.52 39.29
CA SER A 41 -18.50 12.64 38.23
C SER A 41 -17.86 12.58 36.84
N ILE A 42 -16.72 13.26 36.64
CA ILE A 42 -15.94 13.20 35.40
C ILE A 42 -15.42 11.78 35.16
N ALA A 43 -14.86 11.14 36.19
CA ALA A 43 -14.36 9.77 36.10
C ALA A 43 -15.48 8.78 35.76
N LYS A 44 -16.66 8.92 36.40
CA LYS A 44 -17.84 8.12 36.08
C LYS A 44 -18.27 8.31 34.61
N TRP A 45 -18.39 9.55 34.15
CA TRP A 45 -18.74 9.87 32.77
C TRP A 45 -17.74 9.27 31.78
N ALA A 46 -16.44 9.35 32.06
CA ALA A 46 -15.40 8.77 31.21
C ALA A 46 -15.49 7.24 31.14
N VAL A 47 -15.75 6.57 32.27
CA VAL A 47 -15.93 5.11 32.31
C VAL A 47 -17.20 4.68 31.59
N GLU A 48 -18.33 5.38 31.81
CA GLU A 48 -19.58 5.11 31.11
C GLU A 48 -19.42 5.31 29.60
N GLY A 49 -18.79 6.41 29.17
CA GLY A 49 -18.48 6.66 27.77
C GLY A 49 -17.56 5.61 27.15
N ALA A 50 -16.54 5.14 27.89
CA ALA A 50 -15.67 4.06 27.44
C ALA A 50 -16.42 2.73 27.31
N VAL A 51 -17.29 2.39 28.27
CA VAL A 51 -18.14 1.19 28.21
C VAL A 51 -19.07 1.25 27.01
N ASP A 52 -19.72 2.39 26.78
CA ASP A 52 -20.60 2.59 25.61
C ASP A 52 -19.81 2.49 24.30
N TYR A 53 -18.60 3.06 24.26
CA TYR A 53 -17.67 2.93 23.14
C TYR A 53 -17.31 1.47 22.84
N PHE A 54 -16.96 0.67 23.86
CA PHE A 54 -16.64 -0.75 23.68
C PHE A 54 -17.87 -1.57 23.28
N LYS A 55 -19.06 -1.26 23.83
CA LYS A 55 -20.31 -1.94 23.46
C LYS A 55 -20.74 -1.65 22.02
N MET A 56 -20.47 -0.46 21.51
CA MET A 56 -20.74 -0.10 20.11
C MET A 56 -19.73 -0.71 19.12
N GLY A 57 -18.76 -1.52 19.59
CA GLY A 57 -17.82 -2.22 18.73
C GLY A 57 -16.71 -1.32 18.18
N SER A 58 -16.36 -0.25 18.91
CA SER A 58 -15.48 0.87 18.51
C SER A 58 -16.07 1.78 17.42
N LEU A 59 -15.79 3.09 17.51
CA LEU A 59 -16.12 4.06 16.45
C LEU A 59 -15.28 3.73 15.21
N ASN A 60 -15.81 2.88 14.35
CA ASN A 60 -15.33 2.83 12.98
C ASN A 60 -15.45 4.24 12.41
N PRO A 61 -14.41 4.78 11.75
CA PRO A 61 -14.51 6.06 11.08
C PRO A 61 -15.76 6.05 10.18
N PRO A 62 -16.56 7.13 10.16
CA PRO A 62 -17.71 7.24 9.29
C PRO A 62 -17.35 6.78 7.87
N LYS A 63 -18.24 6.00 7.23
CA LYS A 63 -17.97 5.43 5.90
C LYS A 63 -17.52 6.49 4.89
N ILE A 64 -18.06 7.70 5.00
CA ILE A 64 -17.65 8.84 4.16
C ILE A 64 -16.17 9.20 4.33
N ILE A 65 -15.62 9.15 5.54
CA ILE A 65 -14.21 9.42 5.82
C ILE A 65 -13.36 8.27 5.28
N THR A 66 -13.76 7.01 5.48
CA THR A 66 -13.01 5.88 4.90
C THR A 66 -13.00 5.91 3.38
N THR A 67 -14.12 6.25 2.75
CA THR A 67 -14.21 6.37 1.29
C THR A 67 -13.39 7.55 0.76
N LEU A 68 -13.40 8.70 1.44
CA LEU A 68 -12.61 9.87 1.05
C LEU A 68 -11.10 9.66 1.24
N VAL A 69 -10.69 9.00 2.32
CA VAL A 69 -9.29 8.64 2.53
C VAL A 69 -8.84 7.63 1.48
N GLN A 70 -9.68 6.63 1.18
CA GLN A 70 -9.37 5.68 0.14
C GLN A 70 -9.27 6.35 -1.25
N SER A 71 -10.21 7.24 -1.62
CA SER A 71 -10.12 7.96 -2.89
C SER A 71 -8.88 8.85 -2.96
N TYR A 72 -8.51 9.49 -1.86
CA TYR A 72 -7.30 10.31 -1.77
C TYR A 72 -6.02 9.46 -1.87
N GLU A 73 -5.98 8.30 -1.22
CA GLU A 73 -4.88 7.35 -1.33
C GLU A 73 -4.77 6.79 -2.77
N GLU A 74 -5.89 6.52 -3.43
CA GLU A 74 -5.94 6.08 -4.83
C GLU A 74 -5.50 7.18 -5.80
N GLU A 75 -5.78 8.45 -5.51
CA GLU A 75 -5.32 9.60 -6.29
C GLU A 75 -3.82 9.88 -6.10
N MET A 76 -3.28 9.65 -4.90
CA MET A 76 -1.88 9.88 -4.57
C MET A 76 -0.97 8.68 -4.83
N ASP A 77 -1.50 7.46 -4.92
CA ASP A 77 -0.73 6.26 -5.23
C ASP A 77 -0.58 6.07 -6.74
N HIS A 78 0.53 6.59 -7.26
CA HIS A 78 0.92 6.44 -8.67
C HIS A 78 1.00 4.96 -9.14
N VAL A 79 1.13 3.97 -8.24
CA VAL A 79 1.03 2.54 -8.62
C VAL A 79 -0.41 2.13 -8.90
N VAL A 80 -1.36 2.61 -8.10
CA VAL A 80 -2.79 2.37 -8.35
C VAL A 80 -3.20 3.04 -9.66
N LYS A 81 -2.74 4.29 -9.86
CA LYS A 81 -2.95 5.02 -11.11
C LYS A 81 -2.39 4.27 -12.32
N PHE A 82 -1.13 3.80 -12.24
CA PHE A 82 -0.50 2.97 -13.26
C PHE A 82 -1.35 1.74 -13.62
N ILE A 83 -1.81 0.98 -12.63
CA ILE A 83 -2.61 -0.22 -12.89
C ILE A 83 -3.97 0.13 -13.50
N ARG A 84 -4.61 1.21 -13.05
CA ARG A 84 -5.89 1.65 -13.60
C ARG A 84 -5.78 2.08 -15.06
N ASP A 85 -4.71 2.77 -15.42
CA ASP A 85 -4.58 3.43 -16.72
C ASP A 85 -3.90 2.49 -17.75
N MET A 86 -2.92 1.69 -17.31
CA MET A 86 -2.10 0.84 -18.18
C MET A 86 -2.49 -0.64 -18.18
N ALA A 87 -3.33 -1.11 -17.26
CA ALA A 87 -3.65 -2.54 -17.16
C ALA A 87 -5.14 -2.86 -17.38
N ILE A 88 -5.40 -3.91 -18.16
CA ILE A 88 -6.71 -4.57 -18.20
C ILE A 88 -6.72 -5.66 -17.16
N LYS A 89 -7.73 -5.63 -16.29
CA LYS A 89 -7.96 -6.70 -15.31
C LYS A 89 -8.37 -7.97 -16.04
N ASP A 90 -7.52 -8.98 -15.94
CA ASP A 90 -7.73 -10.30 -16.55
C ASP A 90 -7.28 -11.36 -15.54
N SER A 91 -8.22 -12.13 -14.99
CA SER A 91 -7.93 -13.14 -13.97
C SER A 91 -6.99 -14.24 -14.44
N THR A 92 -6.97 -14.54 -15.74
CA THR A 92 -6.05 -15.53 -16.33
C THR A 92 -4.86 -14.86 -17.02
N GLY A 93 -4.88 -13.53 -17.13
CA GLY A 93 -3.83 -12.72 -17.68
C GLY A 93 -2.54 -12.84 -16.88
N TRP A 94 -1.45 -13.01 -17.61
CA TRP A 94 -0.11 -13.04 -17.08
C TRP A 94 0.75 -12.01 -17.83
N THR A 95 1.54 -11.25 -17.08
CA THR A 95 2.45 -10.26 -17.64
C THR A 95 3.88 -10.49 -17.13
N PRO A 96 4.89 -10.58 -18.02
CA PRO A 96 6.29 -10.69 -17.62
C PRO A 96 6.74 -9.55 -16.71
N TRP A 97 7.50 -9.86 -15.66
CA TRP A 97 7.91 -8.87 -14.66
C TRP A 97 8.78 -7.75 -15.26
N ALA A 98 9.68 -8.11 -16.18
CA ALA A 98 10.51 -7.14 -16.89
C ALA A 98 9.66 -6.06 -17.59
N ARG A 99 8.54 -6.49 -18.21
CA ARG A 99 7.62 -5.60 -18.91
C ARG A 99 6.86 -4.69 -17.96
N VAL A 100 6.40 -5.23 -16.82
CA VAL A 100 5.74 -4.42 -15.78
C VAL A 100 6.65 -3.29 -15.30
N VAL A 101 7.93 -3.57 -15.09
CA VAL A 101 8.90 -2.57 -14.65
C VAL A 101 9.18 -1.54 -15.75
N GLU A 102 9.34 -1.98 -17.00
CA GLU A 102 9.54 -1.11 -18.15
C GLU A 102 8.36 -0.13 -18.34
N ASP A 103 7.13 -0.65 -18.44
CA ASP A 103 5.94 0.18 -18.64
C ASP A 103 5.65 1.08 -17.43
N TYR A 104 5.96 0.64 -16.21
CA TYR A 104 5.88 1.49 -15.03
C TYR A 104 6.88 2.64 -15.07
N ASN A 105 8.13 2.38 -15.49
CA ASN A 105 9.14 3.44 -15.60
C ASN A 105 8.75 4.48 -16.65
N LEU A 106 8.20 4.05 -17.78
CA LEU A 106 7.67 4.95 -18.80
C LEU A 106 6.51 5.79 -18.24
N PHE A 107 5.57 5.15 -17.54
CA PHE A 107 4.43 5.82 -16.92
C PHE A 107 4.87 6.89 -15.91
N VAL A 108 5.82 6.59 -15.01
CA VAL A 108 6.27 7.58 -14.00
C VAL A 108 7.12 8.70 -14.61
N GLU A 109 7.70 8.49 -15.78
CA GLU A 109 8.35 9.55 -16.56
C GLU A 109 7.33 10.46 -17.23
N GLU A 110 6.29 9.90 -17.84
CA GLU A 110 5.19 10.65 -18.47
C GLU A 110 4.37 11.46 -17.45
N GLU A 111 4.11 10.90 -16.28
CA GLU A 111 3.41 11.55 -15.17
C GLU A 111 4.30 12.49 -14.34
N GLU A 112 5.55 12.69 -14.75
CA GLU A 112 6.53 13.56 -14.09
C GLU A 112 6.69 13.29 -12.58
N VAL A 113 6.56 12.02 -12.17
CA VAL A 113 6.64 11.65 -10.75
C VAL A 113 8.05 11.95 -10.21
N PRO A 114 8.19 12.67 -9.09
CA PRO A 114 9.48 12.99 -8.49
C PRO A 114 10.32 11.74 -8.20
N LEU A 115 11.64 11.83 -8.45
CA LEU A 115 12.57 10.68 -8.33
C LEU A 115 12.58 10.02 -6.94
N ASP A 116 12.34 10.81 -5.88
CA ASP A 116 12.24 10.35 -4.49
C ASP A 116 10.96 9.55 -4.22
N GLN A 117 9.91 9.76 -5.02
CA GLN A 117 8.63 9.07 -4.91
C GLN A 117 8.54 7.83 -5.81
N ARG A 118 9.40 7.72 -6.83
CA ARG A 118 9.42 6.56 -7.73
C ARG A 118 9.77 5.28 -6.96
N MET A 119 8.96 4.23 -7.15
CA MET A 119 9.22 2.96 -6.48
C MET A 119 10.34 2.19 -7.17
N LYS A 120 11.25 1.66 -6.37
CA LYS A 120 12.22 0.65 -6.84
C LYS A 120 11.46 -0.62 -7.27
N PRO A 121 11.96 -1.39 -8.26
CA PRO A 121 11.29 -2.59 -8.76
C PRO A 121 10.86 -3.56 -7.65
N ARG A 122 11.74 -3.81 -6.67
CA ARG A 122 11.42 -4.68 -5.53
C ARG A 122 10.20 -4.19 -4.73
N THR A 123 10.14 -2.89 -4.45
CA THR A 123 9.04 -2.26 -3.70
C THR A 123 7.74 -2.30 -4.50
N LEU A 124 7.81 -2.00 -5.80
CA LEU A 124 6.69 -2.12 -6.73
C LEU A 124 6.12 -3.55 -6.71
N GLY A 125 6.97 -4.57 -6.76
CA GLY A 125 6.54 -5.96 -6.72
C GLY A 125 5.82 -6.36 -5.43
N VAL A 126 6.26 -5.85 -4.28
CA VAL A 126 5.58 -6.06 -2.99
C VAL A 126 4.23 -5.33 -2.98
N ARG A 127 4.19 -4.08 -3.48
CA ARG A 127 2.96 -3.28 -3.56
C ARG A 127 1.91 -3.95 -4.44
N LEU A 128 2.30 -4.41 -5.63
CA LEU A 128 1.42 -5.16 -6.54
C LEU A 128 0.90 -6.45 -5.91
N GLY A 129 1.73 -7.17 -5.15
CA GLY A 129 1.27 -8.33 -4.37
C GLY A 129 0.16 -8.00 -3.37
N LYS A 130 0.30 -6.86 -2.66
CA LYS A 130 -0.74 -6.36 -1.73
C LYS A 130 -2.03 -5.92 -2.44
N LEU A 131 -1.91 -5.46 -3.69
CA LEU A 131 -3.05 -5.09 -4.55
C LEU A 131 -3.75 -6.30 -5.19
N GLY A 132 -3.29 -7.53 -4.91
CA GLY A 132 -3.91 -8.75 -5.42
C GLY A 132 -3.30 -9.28 -6.72
N TYR A 133 -2.10 -8.83 -7.08
CA TYR A 133 -1.36 -9.29 -8.26
C TYR A 133 -0.15 -10.14 -7.84
N PRO A 134 -0.36 -11.44 -7.53
CA PRO A 134 0.69 -12.31 -7.01
C PRO A 134 1.81 -12.52 -8.05
N ALA A 135 3.01 -12.76 -7.56
CA ALA A 135 4.13 -13.20 -8.38
C ALA A 135 3.93 -14.67 -8.77
N VAL A 136 4.15 -14.96 -10.05
CA VAL A 136 4.01 -16.29 -10.65
C VAL A 136 5.09 -16.51 -11.68
N VAL A 137 5.47 -17.76 -11.87
CA VAL A 137 6.43 -18.16 -12.89
C VAL A 137 5.66 -18.67 -14.10
N GLY A 138 5.90 -18.04 -15.25
CA GLY A 138 5.33 -18.38 -16.55
C GLY A 138 6.07 -19.52 -17.26
N ALA A 139 5.73 -19.72 -18.53
CA ALA A 139 6.48 -20.60 -19.42
C ALA A 139 7.97 -20.19 -19.47
N HIS A 140 8.85 -21.16 -19.71
CA HIS A 140 10.31 -20.95 -19.79
C HIS A 140 10.95 -20.34 -18.52
N ASN A 141 10.32 -20.54 -17.35
CA ASN A 141 10.80 -20.05 -16.06
C ASN A 141 10.88 -18.51 -15.97
N VAL A 142 10.04 -17.81 -16.73
CA VAL A 142 10.00 -16.35 -16.73
C VAL A 142 9.14 -15.86 -15.57
N ALA A 143 9.69 -15.01 -14.71
CA ALA A 143 8.91 -14.40 -13.64
C ALA A 143 7.92 -13.37 -14.17
N GLY A 144 6.71 -13.34 -13.61
CA GLY A 144 5.68 -12.38 -13.97
C GLY A 144 4.63 -12.18 -12.88
N ARG A 145 3.56 -11.50 -13.25
CA ARG A 145 2.42 -11.19 -12.38
C ARG A 145 1.14 -11.71 -13.02
N GLN A 146 0.26 -12.28 -12.20
CA GLN A 146 -1.06 -12.74 -12.62
C GLN A 146 -2.14 -11.71 -12.26
N GLY A 147 -3.24 -11.73 -12.99
CA GLY A 147 -4.45 -10.98 -12.67
C GLY A 147 -4.63 -9.72 -13.51
N PHE A 148 -3.68 -9.43 -14.41
CA PHE A 148 -3.77 -8.33 -15.35
C PHE A 148 -2.90 -8.54 -16.59
N ARG A 149 -3.27 -7.84 -17.67
CA ARG A 149 -2.45 -7.62 -18.87
C ARG A 149 -2.19 -6.14 -19.05
N LEU A 150 -1.04 -5.78 -19.61
CA LEU A 150 -0.75 -4.39 -19.95
C LEU A 150 -1.36 -4.03 -21.30
N ASN A 151 -1.83 -2.79 -21.44
CA ASN A 151 -2.40 -2.21 -22.66
C ASN A 151 -1.38 -1.88 -23.74
N SER A 152 -0.11 -2.24 -23.53
CA SER A 152 0.97 -1.95 -24.47
C SER A 152 0.63 -2.47 -25.87
N ILE A 153 0.83 -1.59 -26.85
CA ILE A 153 0.59 -1.81 -28.29
C ILE A 153 1.58 -2.84 -28.86
N ILE A 154 2.64 -3.20 -28.12
CA ILE A 154 3.64 -4.16 -28.58
C ILE A 154 3.02 -5.57 -28.56
N PRO A 155 2.81 -6.21 -29.73
CA PRO A 155 2.28 -7.56 -29.79
C PRO A 155 3.30 -8.49 -29.14
N LEU A 156 2.92 -9.10 -28.02
CA LEU A 156 3.70 -10.16 -27.41
C LEU A 156 3.32 -11.47 -28.09
N ASP A 157 4.31 -12.15 -28.66
CA ASP A 157 4.23 -13.52 -29.17
C ASP A 157 4.21 -14.53 -27.99
N LEU A 158 3.45 -14.22 -26.93
CA LEU A 158 3.41 -14.94 -25.65
C LEU A 158 2.03 -15.58 -25.42
N ASP A 159 1.50 -16.26 -26.42
CA ASP A 159 0.24 -17.00 -26.33
C ASP A 159 0.30 -18.27 -25.46
N ASN A 160 1.38 -18.48 -24.70
CA ASN A 160 1.48 -19.57 -23.74
C ASN A 160 1.31 -19.05 -22.31
N PRO A 161 0.07 -19.02 -21.78
CA PRO A 161 -0.14 -18.79 -20.35
C PRO A 161 0.58 -19.87 -19.53
N PRO A 162 0.97 -19.57 -18.28
CA PRO A 162 1.57 -20.56 -17.39
C PRO A 162 0.73 -21.84 -17.34
N THR A 163 1.36 -22.99 -17.63
CA THR A 163 0.70 -24.30 -17.59
C THR A 163 0.33 -24.71 -16.16
N GLU A 164 1.02 -24.16 -15.16
CA GLU A 164 0.70 -24.33 -13.73
C GLU A 164 0.95 -23.02 -12.96
N VAL A 165 -0.09 -22.53 -12.28
CA VAL A 165 0.03 -21.44 -11.31
C VAL A 165 0.59 -22.03 -10.03
N VAL A 166 1.92 -21.97 -9.85
CA VAL A 166 2.53 -22.33 -8.56
C VAL A 166 2.69 -21.07 -7.72
N PRO A 167 1.80 -20.83 -6.73
CA PRO A 167 1.98 -19.72 -5.80
C PRO A 167 3.29 -19.92 -5.02
N ILE A 168 4.18 -18.93 -5.07
CA ILE A 168 5.53 -18.95 -4.47
C ILE A 168 5.48 -19.08 -2.92
N ALA A 169 4.29 -19.08 -2.31
CA ALA A 169 4.07 -18.87 -0.88
C ALA A 169 4.44 -20.02 0.08
N LYS A 170 5.05 -21.14 -0.35
CA LYS A 170 5.46 -22.22 0.57
C LYS A 170 6.74 -22.96 0.14
N GLN A 171 7.83 -22.24 -0.11
CA GLN A 171 9.16 -22.84 0.05
C GLN A 171 9.71 -22.41 1.40
N GLU A 172 9.60 -23.30 2.39
CA GLU A 172 10.26 -23.17 3.70
C GLU A 172 11.78 -23.13 3.48
N GLY A 173 12.33 -21.93 3.40
CA GLY A 173 13.73 -21.69 3.07
C GLY A 173 13.93 -20.32 2.44
N ALA A 174 13.74 -19.26 3.24
CA ALA A 174 13.89 -17.87 2.81
C ALA A 174 15.36 -17.44 2.52
N GLU A 175 16.19 -18.33 1.98
CA GLU A 175 17.57 -18.05 1.53
C GLU A 175 17.69 -17.97 -0.01
N GLY A 176 16.60 -18.17 -0.74
CA GLY A 176 16.60 -18.34 -2.20
C GLY A 176 16.13 -17.16 -3.04
N LEU A 177 15.78 -15.99 -2.47
CA LEU A 177 15.33 -14.84 -3.28
C LEU A 177 16.53 -13.98 -3.71
N ASP A 178 16.58 -13.59 -4.99
CA ASP A 178 17.60 -12.67 -5.49
C ASP A 178 17.34 -11.22 -5.03
N ALA A 179 18.24 -10.29 -5.41
CA ALA A 179 18.10 -8.87 -5.07
C ALA A 179 16.76 -8.26 -5.55
N ARG A 180 16.10 -8.88 -6.53
CA ARG A 180 14.82 -8.46 -7.12
C ARG A 180 13.61 -9.07 -6.42
N GLY A 181 13.81 -9.94 -5.42
CA GLY A 181 12.70 -10.60 -4.71
C GLY A 181 12.05 -11.72 -5.52
N LEU A 182 12.74 -12.23 -6.53
CA LEU A 182 12.35 -13.39 -7.33
C LEU A 182 13.13 -14.62 -6.85
N PRO A 183 12.60 -15.85 -7.00
CA PRO A 183 13.39 -17.04 -6.76
C PRO A 183 14.64 -17.03 -7.65
N LYS A 184 15.80 -17.29 -7.06
CA LYS A 184 17.06 -17.48 -7.81
C LYS A 184 16.80 -18.55 -8.88
N PRO A 185 17.17 -18.32 -10.15
CA PRO A 185 17.09 -19.36 -11.17
C PRO A 185 17.87 -20.57 -10.67
N LEU A 186 17.31 -21.77 -10.86
CA LEU A 186 18.00 -23.02 -10.55
C LEU A 186 19.33 -23.03 -11.31
N GLU A 187 20.46 -22.92 -10.59
CA GLU A 187 21.79 -23.04 -11.16
C GLU A 187 21.90 -24.39 -11.87
N GLY A 188 21.93 -24.39 -13.20
CA GLY A 188 22.04 -25.61 -14.00
C GLY A 188 21.33 -25.63 -15.35
N VAL A 189 20.41 -24.69 -15.62
CA VAL A 189 19.81 -24.57 -16.97
C VAL A 189 20.68 -23.65 -17.83
N LEU A 190 21.70 -24.24 -18.45
CA LEU A 190 22.37 -23.65 -19.61
C LEU A 190 21.33 -23.48 -20.72
N TYR A 191 20.87 -22.24 -20.92
CA TYR A 191 20.18 -21.91 -22.17
C TYR A 191 21.21 -22.05 -23.30
N PRO A 192 20.94 -22.84 -24.35
CA PRO A 192 21.78 -22.79 -25.54
C PRO A 192 21.70 -21.36 -26.09
N LEU A 193 22.85 -20.68 -26.15
CA LEU A 193 23.01 -19.50 -26.96
C LEU A 193 22.66 -19.91 -28.39
N SER A 194 21.62 -19.30 -28.95
CA SER A 194 21.30 -19.42 -30.36
C SER A 194 22.43 -18.83 -31.17
N ASP A 195 23.27 -19.70 -31.75
CA ASP A 195 24.23 -19.38 -32.80
C ASP A 195 23.48 -19.04 -34.09
N GLU A 196 23.21 -17.77 -34.35
CA GLU A 196 22.83 -17.27 -35.68
C GLU A 196 23.28 -15.80 -35.79
N GLN A 197 23.95 -15.28 -36.82
CA GLN A 197 24.56 -15.83 -38.03
C GLN A 197 25.58 -14.77 -38.49
N GLU A 198 26.81 -15.19 -38.84
CA GLU A 198 27.68 -14.40 -39.71
C GLU A 198 27.04 -14.34 -41.10
N GLY A 199 26.82 -13.13 -41.60
CA GLY A 199 26.38 -12.87 -42.97
C GLY A 199 27.31 -11.87 -43.63
N GLU A 200 28.41 -12.36 -44.20
CA GLU A 200 29.17 -11.69 -45.26
C GLU A 200 28.49 -11.96 -46.61
N ALA A 201 28.13 -10.90 -47.32
CA ALA A 201 28.18 -10.79 -48.78
C ALA A 201 28.17 -9.31 -49.19
#